data_AF-A0A0R3WS23-F1
#
_entry.id   AF-A0A0R3WS23-F1
#
_cell.length_a   1.000
_cell.length_b   1.000
_cell.length_c   1.000
_cell.angle_alpha   90.00
_cell.angle_beta   90.00
_cell.angle_gamma   90.00
#
_symmetry.space_group_name_H-M   'P 1'
#
loop_
_entity.id
_entity.type
_entity.pdbx_description
1 polymer ?
#
loop_
_entity_poly.entity_id
_entity_poly.type
_entity_poly.pdbx_seq_one_letter_code
_entity_poly.pdbx_strand_id
1 'polypeptide(L)'
;LFDTLGEEALLYICKQTELSVVVCDTAVQALKLLNLADTIPFVKHLVIMNSGDDLTALKARAGDAIQVFTFTDILARGEASPLETMVN
;
A
#
# COMPACT_ATOMS: atom_id res chain seq x y z
N LEU A 1 8.43 10.14 -0.99
CA LEU A 1 9.05 8.98 -1.68
C LEU A 1 8.91 9.14 -3.19
N PHE A 2 7.68 9.10 -3.71
CA PHE A 2 7.39 9.09 -5.15
C PHE A 2 7.85 10.33 -5.94
N ASP A 3 7.73 11.53 -5.35
CA ASP A 3 8.01 12.77 -6.09
C ASP A 3 9.39 13.37 -5.76
N THR A 4 10.08 12.82 -4.75
CA THR A 4 11.32 13.40 -4.20
C THR A 4 12.58 12.61 -4.53
N LEU A 5 12.49 11.27 -4.58
CA LEU A 5 13.68 10.40 -4.74
C LEU A 5 13.75 9.73 -6.12
N GLY A 6 12.68 9.83 -6.91
CA GLY A 6 12.58 9.14 -8.21
C GLY A 6 12.34 7.63 -8.09
N GLU A 7 12.13 7.00 -9.23
CA GLU A 7 11.74 5.59 -9.34
C GLU A 7 12.86 4.63 -8.92
N GLU A 8 14.11 4.91 -9.28
CA GLU A 8 15.24 4.03 -8.95
C GLU A 8 15.45 3.90 -7.43
N ALA A 9 15.36 5.02 -6.71
CA ALA A 9 15.48 5.02 -5.25
C ALA A 9 14.30 4.29 -4.58
N LEU A 10 13.09 4.46 -5.12
CA LEU A 10 11.90 3.72 -4.68
C LEU A 10 12.12 2.21 -4.82
N LEU A 11 12.57 1.74 -5.98
CA LEU A 11 12.86 0.33 -6.24
C LEU A 11 13.94 -0.21 -5.29
N TYR A 12 15.01 0.56 -5.09
CA TYR A 12 16.08 0.20 -4.18
C TYR A 12 15.55 0.02 -2.75
N ILE A 13 14.77 0.97 -2.24
CA ILE A 13 14.19 0.92 -0.89
C ILE A 13 13.26 -0.29 -0.77
N CYS A 14 12.31 -0.47 -1.69
CA CYS A 14 11.35 -1.58 -1.64
C CYS A 14 12.04 -2.95 -1.64
N LYS A 15 13.14 -3.10 -2.38
CA LYS A 15 13.91 -4.35 -2.42
C LYS A 15 14.74 -4.56 -1.15
N GLN A 16 15.42 -3.52 -0.65
CA GLN A 16 16.28 -3.63 0.53
C GLN A 16 15.51 -3.82 1.82
N THR A 17 14.32 -3.24 1.93
CA THR A 17 13.49 -3.35 3.15
C THR A 17 12.50 -4.50 3.09
N GLU A 18 12.41 -5.20 1.95
CA GLU A 18 11.40 -6.24 1.69
C GLU A 18 9.99 -5.76 2.07
N LEU A 19 9.68 -4.51 1.71
CA LEU A 19 8.50 -3.80 2.22
C LEU A 19 7.21 -4.53 1.83
N SER A 20 6.45 -5.01 2.81
CA SER A 20 5.21 -5.78 2.57
C SER A 20 3.94 -4.93 2.55
N VAL A 21 3.93 -3.83 3.30
CA VAL A 21 2.81 -2.88 3.41
C VAL A 21 3.30 -1.50 3.03
N VAL A 22 2.61 -0.85 2.07
CA VAL A 22 2.87 0.55 1.72
C VAL A 22 1.63 1.38 2.01
N VAL A 23 1.80 2.48 2.74
CA VAL A 23 0.76 3.49 2.93
C VAL A 23 0.96 4.58 1.89
N CYS A 24 -0.07 4.84 1.08
CA CYS A 24 -0.10 5.88 0.07
C CYS A 24 -1.10 6.96 0.49
N ASP A 25 -0.75 8.21 0.23
CA ASP A 25 -1.66 9.32 0.51
C ASP A 25 -2.84 9.32 -0.47
N THR A 26 -2.54 9.07 -1.75
CA THR A 26 -3.52 9.09 -2.86
C THR A 26 -3.49 7.82 -3.70
N ALA A 27 -4.59 7.56 -4.42
CA ALA A 27 -4.70 6.44 -5.36
C ALA A 27 -3.67 6.54 -6.51
N VAL A 28 -3.27 7.76 -6.89
CA VAL A 28 -2.25 7.99 -7.92
C VAL A 28 -0.88 7.43 -7.50
N GLN A 29 -0.49 7.62 -6.23
CA GLN A 29 0.76 7.06 -5.70
C GLN A 29 0.72 5.53 -5.68
N ALA A 30 -0.42 4.95 -5.28
CA ALA A 30 -0.62 3.50 -5.29
C ALA A 30 -0.55 2.93 -6.72
N LEU A 31 -1.11 3.62 -7.72
CA LEU A 31 -1.01 3.19 -9.11
C LEU A 31 0.43 3.16 -9.62
N LYS A 32 1.27 4.13 -9.21
CA LYS A 32 2.72 4.10 -9.52
C LYS A 32 3.38 2.81 -9.00
N LEU A 33 3.06 2.38 -7.78
CA LEU A 33 3.57 1.12 -7.23
C LEU A 33 3.06 -0.10 -7.98
N LEU A 34 1.78 -0.14 -8.34
CA LEU A 34 1.20 -1.28 -9.08
C LEU A 34 1.87 -1.45 -10.45
N ASN A 35 2.26 -0.35 -11.10
CA ASN A 35 3.00 -0.43 -12.36
C ASN A 35 4.41 -1.00 -12.21
N LEU A 36 4.94 -1.00 -10.98
CA LEU A 36 6.25 -1.57 -10.65
C LEU A 36 6.14 -2.94 -9.99
N ALA A 37 4.93 -3.47 -9.75
CA ALA A 37 4.68 -4.64 -8.90
C ALA A 37 5.57 -5.85 -9.24
N ASP A 38 5.80 -6.11 -10.54
CA ASP A 38 6.64 -7.22 -11.01
C ASP A 38 8.11 -7.09 -10.56
N THR A 39 8.55 -5.87 -10.26
CA THR A 39 9.92 -5.53 -9.82
C THR A 39 10.06 -5.36 -8.31
N ILE A 40 8.93 -5.29 -7.58
CA ILE A 40 8.87 -5.15 -6.11
C ILE A 40 8.01 -6.27 -5.48
N PRO A 41 8.45 -7.54 -5.58
CA PRO A 41 7.60 -8.70 -5.29
C PRO A 41 7.15 -8.81 -3.83
N PHE A 42 7.79 -8.06 -2.92
CA PHE A 42 7.50 -8.08 -1.50
C PHE A 42 6.24 -7.29 -1.13
N VAL A 43 5.85 -6.29 -1.93
CA VAL A 43 4.66 -5.47 -1.64
C VAL A 43 3.41 -6.32 -1.82
N LYS A 44 2.66 -6.55 -0.73
CA LYS A 44 1.43 -7.34 -0.70
C LYS A 44 0.20 -6.52 -0.37
N HIS A 45 0.37 -5.40 0.33
CA HIS A 45 -0.73 -4.58 0.79
C HIS A 45 -0.47 -3.10 0.50
N LEU A 46 -1.47 -2.44 -0.07
CA LEU A 46 -1.51 -0.98 -0.23
C LEU A 46 -2.62 -0.43 0.66
N VAL A 47 -2.31 0.60 1.43
CA VAL A 47 -3.29 1.31 2.26
C VAL A 47 -3.40 2.75 1.76
N ILE A 48 -4.60 3.17 1.36
CA ILE A 48 -4.88 4.52 0.86
C ILE A 48 -5.41 5.37 2.02
N MET A 49 -4.70 6.46 2.34
CA MET A 49 -5.05 7.35 3.45
C MET A 49 -6.24 8.25 3.10
N ASN A 50 -6.17 8.95 1.97
CA ASN A 50 -7.25 9.81 1.50
C ASN A 50 -8.09 9.09 0.44
N SER A 51 -9.16 8.42 0.86
CA SER A 51 -10.03 7.63 -0.02
C SER A 51 -11.22 8.43 -0.58
N GLY A 52 -10.98 9.65 -1.05
CA GLY A 52 -12.01 10.45 -1.73
C GLY A 52 -12.38 9.93 -3.12
N ASP A 53 -11.54 9.06 -3.69
CA ASP A 53 -11.67 8.54 -5.05
C ASP A 53 -12.30 7.14 -5.11
N ASP A 54 -12.95 6.82 -6.23
CA ASP A 54 -13.36 5.45 -6.55
C ASP A 54 -12.13 4.56 -6.78
N LEU A 55 -11.92 3.60 -5.87
CA LEU A 55 -10.79 2.67 -5.92
C LEU A 55 -11.05 1.43 -6.80
N THR A 56 -12.20 1.33 -7.47
CA THR A 56 -12.58 0.15 -8.26
C THR A 56 -11.54 -0.19 -9.33
N ALA A 57 -11.11 0.81 -10.12
CA ALA A 57 -10.10 0.60 -11.15
C ALA A 57 -8.73 0.21 -10.57
N LEU A 58 -8.36 0.80 -9.42
CA LEU A 58 -7.11 0.50 -8.74
C LEU A 58 -7.10 -0.95 -8.22
N LYS A 59 -8.19 -1.40 -7.61
CA LYS A 59 -8.39 -2.78 -7.16
C LYS A 59 -8.37 -3.76 -8.32
N ALA A 60 -9.04 -3.44 -9.43
CA ALA A 60 -9.02 -4.26 -10.64
C ALA A 60 -7.60 -4.40 -11.22
N ARG A 61 -6.81 -3.32 -11.19
CA ARG A 61 -5.40 -3.35 -11.64
C ARG A 61 -4.51 -4.18 -10.71
N ALA A 62 -4.75 -4.11 -9.40
CA ALA A 62 -4.01 -4.87 -8.41
C ALA A 62 -4.28 -6.38 -8.50
N GLY A 63 -5.52 -6.76 -8.86
CA GLY A 63 -5.94 -8.16 -8.93
C GLY A 63 -5.79 -8.88 -7.59
N ASP A 64 -5.45 -10.17 -7.64
CA ASP A 64 -5.26 -10.99 -6.43
C ASP A 64 -3.85 -10.90 -5.83
N ALA A 65 -2.91 -10.28 -6.56
CA ALA A 65 -1.50 -10.23 -6.16
C ALA A 65 -1.25 -9.23 -5.03
N ILE A 66 -1.98 -8.12 -5.02
CA ILE A 66 -1.83 -7.03 -4.05
C ILE A 66 -3.20 -6.62 -3.54
N GLN A 67 -3.37 -6.64 -2.22
CA GLN A 67 -4.61 -6.20 -1.58
C GLN A 67 -4.59 -4.69 -1.38
N VAL A 68 -5.67 -4.01 -1.78
CA VAL A 68 -5.83 -2.56 -1.62
C VAL A 68 -6.90 -2.28 -0.57
N PHE A 69 -6.51 -1.58 0.48
CA PHE A 69 -7.35 -1.14 1.59
C PHE A 69 -7.41 0.39 1.65
N THR A 70 -8.51 0.92 2.16
CA THR A 70 -8.53 2.28 2.70
C THR A 70 -8.04 2.27 4.14
N PHE A 71 -7.61 3.42 4.66
CA PHE A 71 -7.28 3.52 6.08
C PHE A 71 -8.48 3.18 6.98
N THR A 72 -9.69 3.57 6.58
CA THR A 72 -10.95 3.21 7.26
C THR A 72 -11.15 1.68 7.32
N ASP A 73 -10.84 0.95 6.25
CA ASP A 73 -10.92 -0.53 6.25
C ASP A 73 -9.98 -1.13 7.31
N ILE A 74 -8.78 -0.56 7.47
CA ILE A 74 -7.80 -1.01 8.46
C ILE A 74 -8.28 -0.73 9.88
N LEU A 75 -8.86 0.46 10.13
CA LEU A 75 -9.42 0.80 11.45
C LEU A 75 -10.58 -0.13 11.82
N ALA A 76 -11.53 -0.36 10.90
CA ALA A 76 -12.66 -1.25 11.12
C ALA A 76 -12.22 -2.70 11.40
N ARG A 77 -11.18 -3.18 10.71
CA ARG A 77 -10.58 -4.49 10.97
C ARG A 77 -9.93 -4.55 12.36
N GLY A 78 -9.21 -3.51 12.75
CA GLY A 78 -8.60 -3.40 14.07
C GLY A 78 -9.63 -3.38 15.20
N GLU A 79 -10.74 -2.67 15.01
CA GLU A 79 -11.85 -2.62 15.98
C GLU A 79 -12.58 -3.96 16.09
N ALA A 80 -12.81 -4.65 14.97
CA ALA A 80 -13.48 -5.95 14.95
C ALA A 80 -12.61 -7.11 15.50
N SER A 81 -11.28 -6.96 15.45
CA SER A 81 -10.33 -7.97 15.91
C SER A 81 -9.13 -7.33 16.60
N PRO A 82 -9.33 -6.72 17.78
CA PRO A 82 -8.26 -6.06 18.51
C PRO A 82 -7.24 -7.10 18.98
N LEU A 83 -5.96 -6.80 18.77
CA LEU A 83 -4.87 -7.53 19.41
C LEU A 83 -4.48 -6.79 20.69
N GLU A 84 -4.07 -7.52 21.72
CA GLU A 84 -3.47 -6.89 22.91
C GLU A 84 -2.30 -6.01 22.47
N THR A 85 -2.41 -4.72 22.71
CA THR A 85 -1.28 -3.80 22.58
C THR A 85 -0.29 -4.17 23.66
N MET A 86 0.99 -4.36 23.32
CA MET A 86 2.06 -4.53 24.31
C MET A 86 1.98 -3.36 25.30
N VAL A 87 1.55 -3.65 26.52
CA VAL A 87 1.60 -2.70 27.63
C VAL A 87 3.07 -2.65 28.06
N ASN A 88 3.77 -1.60 27.62
CA ASN A 88 5.08 -1.24 28.17
C ASN A 88 4.89 -0.34 29.38
#